data_AF-K7M7N6-F1
#
_entry.id   AF-K7M7N6-F1
#
_cell.length_a   1.000
_cell.length_b   1.000
_cell.length_c   1.000
_cell.angle_alpha   90.00
_cell.angle_beta   90.00
_cell.angle_gamma   90.00
#
_symmetry.space_group_name_H-M   'P 1'
#
loop_
_entity.id
_entity.type
_entity.pdbx_description
1 polymer ?
#
loop_
_entity_poly.entity_id
_entity_poly.type
_entity_poly.pdbx_seq_one_letter_code
_entity_poly.pdbx_strand_id
1 'polypeptide(L)'
;MELVREFLVFHDFTNTLESYEAELRTGIGKGFDVDKNLDLIFSLYFPKFHADSLLSLLGFFKHYFSSSSDAPLASMLSKLETSLLRFYVVHAIQCNPNNKVVNFFTLYDAELLQRYM
;
A
#
# COMPACT_ATOMS: atom_id res chain seq x y z
N MET A 1 16.97 -2.77 7.49
CA MET A 1 16.13 -3.41 8.53
C MET A 1 16.74 -4.75 8.92
N GLU A 2 16.99 -5.66 7.97
CA GLU A 2 17.59 -6.98 8.28
C GLU A 2 18.95 -6.91 8.98
N LEU A 3 19.86 -6.03 8.52
CA LEU A 3 21.20 -5.86 9.13
C LEU A 3 21.17 -5.48 10.63
N VAL A 4 20.17 -4.71 11.07
CA VAL A 4 20.05 -4.31 12.49
C VAL A 4 19.55 -5.48 13.32
N ARG A 5 18.61 -6.26 12.79
CA ARG A 5 18.11 -7.50 13.42
C ARG A 5 19.24 -8.51 13.57
N GLU A 6 19.99 -8.78 12.49
CA GLU A 6 21.13 -9.70 12.50
C GLU A 6 22.18 -9.28 13.54
N PHE A 7 22.50 -7.98 13.61
CA PHE A 7 23.44 -7.45 14.59
C PHE A 7 22.97 -7.65 16.04
N LEU A 8 21.70 -7.34 16.34
CA LEU A 8 21.15 -7.48 17.69
C LEU A 8 21.04 -8.94 18.14
N VAL A 9 20.72 -9.85 17.21
CA VAL A 9 20.71 -11.30 17.46
C VAL A 9 22.12 -11.82 17.69
N PHE A 10 23.08 -11.43 16.86
CA PHE A 10 24.47 -11.93 16.93
C PHE A 10 25.19 -11.54 18.23
N HIS A 11 24.85 -10.41 18.82
CA HIS A 11 25.47 -9.93 20.05
C HIS A 11 24.67 -10.22 21.33
N ASP A 12 23.69 -11.14 21.28
CA ASP A 12 22.84 -11.51 22.43
C ASP A 12 22.10 -10.32 23.06
N PHE A 13 21.84 -9.24 22.29
CA PHE A 13 21.09 -8.08 22.76
C PHE A 13 19.57 -8.33 22.68
N THR A 14 19.10 -9.43 23.27
CA THR A 14 17.70 -9.87 23.21
C THR A 14 16.73 -8.84 23.77
N ASN A 15 17.05 -8.20 24.90
CA ASN A 15 16.23 -7.12 25.47
C ASN A 15 16.14 -5.90 24.53
N THR A 16 17.24 -5.55 23.86
CA THR A 16 17.27 -4.45 22.88
C THR A 16 16.52 -4.84 21.62
N LEU A 17 16.59 -6.09 21.20
CA LEU A 17 15.77 -6.64 20.11
C LEU A 17 14.29 -6.57 20.47
N GLU A 18 13.88 -7.00 21.66
CA GLU A 18 12.49 -6.90 22.11
C GLU A 18 12.00 -5.45 22.17
N SER A 19 12.81 -4.53 22.69
CA SER A 19 12.50 -3.10 22.69
C SER A 19 12.41 -2.55 21.27
N TYR A 20 13.31 -2.94 20.37
CA TYR A 20 13.30 -2.56 18.97
C TYR A 20 12.06 -3.08 18.24
N GLU A 21 11.65 -4.32 18.51
CA GLU A 21 10.43 -4.89 17.94
C GLU A 21 9.16 -4.30 18.57
N ALA A 22 9.19 -3.95 19.85
CA ALA A 22 8.11 -3.24 20.51
C ALA A 22 7.99 -1.81 19.97
N GLU A 23 9.10 -1.11 19.74
CA GLU A 23 9.15 0.20 19.09
C GLU A 23 8.71 0.13 17.64
N LEU A 24 9.07 -0.91 16.90
CA LEU A 24 8.51 -1.15 15.58
C LEU A 24 7.00 -1.34 15.69
N ARG A 25 6.51 -2.27 16.52
CA ARG A 25 5.07 -2.50 16.71
C ARG A 25 4.29 -1.25 17.15
N THR A 26 4.87 -0.41 18.02
CA THR A 26 4.22 0.78 18.58
C THR A 26 4.43 2.05 17.74
N GLY A 27 5.55 2.16 17.03
CA GLY A 27 5.91 3.28 16.15
C GLY A 27 5.29 3.19 14.76
N ILE A 28 5.13 1.97 14.23
CA ILE A 28 4.41 1.67 12.98
C ILE A 28 2.97 2.19 13.05
N GLY A 29 2.28 1.99 14.17
CA GLY A 29 0.91 2.48 14.38
C GLY A 29 0.76 3.98 14.57
N LYS A 30 1.82 4.71 14.96
CA LYS A 30 1.78 6.17 15.13
C LYS A 30 2.02 6.95 13.83
N GLY A 31 2.74 6.36 12.87
CA GLY A 31 3.03 6.99 11.57
C GLY A 31 2.00 6.66 10.47
N PHE A 32 1.36 5.49 10.55
CA PHE A 32 0.41 5.03 9.55
C PHE A 32 -1.02 5.50 9.89
N ASP A 33 -1.31 6.76 9.59
CA ASP A 33 -2.64 7.31 9.75
C ASP A 33 -3.53 6.87 8.58
N VAL A 34 -4.31 5.80 8.79
CA VAL A 34 -5.23 5.26 7.79
C VAL A 34 -6.21 6.33 7.32
N ASP A 35 -6.72 7.15 8.24
CA ASP A 35 -7.71 8.17 7.93
C ASP A 35 -7.14 9.22 6.99
N LYS A 36 -5.92 9.71 7.25
CA LYS A 36 -5.24 10.65 6.32
C LYS A 36 -4.96 10.04 4.95
N ASN A 37 -4.62 8.76 4.88
CA ASN A 37 -4.39 8.09 3.61
C ASN A 37 -5.69 7.96 2.81
N LEU A 38 -6.79 7.60 3.48
CA LEU A 38 -8.11 7.55 2.86
C LEU A 38 -8.54 8.95 2.41
N ASP A 39 -8.38 9.97 3.25
CA ASP A 39 -8.67 11.35 2.90
C ASP A 39 -7.89 11.80 1.65
N LEU A 40 -6.61 11.46 1.55
CA LEU A 40 -5.79 11.75 0.37
C LEU A 40 -6.29 11.03 -0.88
N ILE A 41 -6.66 9.76 -0.76
CA ILE A 41 -7.22 8.98 -1.86
C ILE A 41 -8.52 9.62 -2.36
N PHE A 42 -9.48 9.88 -1.47
CA PHE A 42 -10.81 10.37 -1.82
C PHE A 42 -10.84 11.84 -2.19
N SER A 43 -10.00 12.68 -1.58
CA SER A 43 -9.99 14.14 -1.82
C SER A 43 -9.06 14.56 -2.96
N LEU A 44 -8.04 13.77 -3.28
CA LEU A 44 -7.03 14.12 -4.27
C LEU A 44 -6.92 13.10 -5.41
N TYR A 45 -6.67 11.82 -5.10
CA TYR A 45 -6.33 10.85 -6.15
C TYR A 45 -7.51 10.50 -7.05
N PHE A 46 -8.69 10.29 -6.46
CA PHE A 46 -9.89 10.01 -7.23
C PHE A 46 -10.39 11.24 -8.02
N PRO A 47 -10.58 12.43 -7.41
CA PRO A 47 -11.14 13.57 -8.13
C PRO A 47 -10.20 14.12 -9.21
N LYS A 48 -8.88 14.02 -9.02
CA LYS A 48 -7.89 14.53 -9.98
C LYS A 48 -7.32 13.46 -10.92
N PHE A 49 -7.80 12.21 -10.81
CA PHE A 49 -7.31 11.09 -11.62
C PHE A 49 -5.80 10.86 -11.50
N HIS A 50 -5.22 10.97 -10.30
CA HIS A 50 -3.79 10.70 -10.07
C HIS A 50 -3.53 9.19 -9.89
N ALA A 51 -3.57 8.44 -11.00
CA ALA A 51 -3.35 7.01 -10.97
C ALA A 51 -1.94 6.62 -10.47
N ASP A 52 -0.89 7.33 -10.92
CA ASP A 52 0.49 7.08 -10.47
C ASP A 52 0.59 7.12 -8.94
N SER A 53 0.01 8.16 -8.32
CA SER A 53 0.06 8.34 -6.88
C SER A 53 -0.73 7.25 -6.14
N LEU A 54 -1.88 6.84 -6.68
CA LEU A 54 -2.65 5.74 -6.12
C LEU A 54 -1.88 4.41 -6.20
N LEU A 55 -1.32 4.07 -7.36
CA LEU A 55 -0.57 2.82 -7.56
C LEU A 55 0.71 2.78 -6.73
N SER A 56 1.41 3.91 -6.61
CA SER A 56 2.57 4.07 -5.72
C SER A 56 2.19 3.88 -4.25
N LEU A 57 1.05 4.44 -3.80
CA LEU A 57 0.57 4.26 -2.43
C LEU A 57 0.20 2.80 -2.16
N LEU A 58 -0.52 2.15 -3.09
CA LEU A 58 -0.88 0.73 -2.98
C LEU A 58 0.35 -0.17 -2.99
N GLY A 59 1.36 0.13 -3.82
CA GLY A 59 2.64 -0.55 -3.84
C GLY A 59 3.39 -0.40 -2.50
N PHE A 60 3.36 0.79 -1.92
CA PHE A 60 3.90 1.02 -0.57
C PHE A 60 3.17 0.17 0.47
N PHE A 61 1.83 0.12 0.48
CA PHE A 61 1.09 -0.74 1.41
C PHE A 61 1.48 -2.21 1.23
N LYS A 62 1.53 -2.71 0.00
CA LYS A 62 1.93 -4.09 -0.29
C LYS A 62 3.32 -4.41 0.26
N HIS A 63 4.31 -3.56 0.03
CA HIS A 63 5.66 -3.74 0.57
C HIS A 63 5.72 -3.59 2.09
N TYR A 64 4.97 -2.66 2.66
CA TYR A 64 4.93 -2.43 4.09
C TYR A 64 4.39 -3.65 4.84
N PHE A 65 3.28 -4.20 4.35
CA PHE A 65 2.62 -5.34 4.94
C PHE A 65 3.13 -6.70 4.45
N SER A 66 4.00 -6.76 3.43
CA SER A 66 4.60 -8.04 2.98
C SER A 66 5.50 -8.67 4.03
N SER A 67 5.97 -7.89 5.00
CA SER A 67 6.72 -8.38 6.15
C SER A 67 5.85 -9.13 7.17
N SER A 68 4.53 -8.96 7.13
CA SER A 68 3.61 -9.68 7.99
C SER A 68 3.42 -11.11 7.48
N SER A 69 3.63 -12.11 8.32
CA SER A 69 3.29 -13.52 8.03
C SER A 69 1.79 -13.80 8.13
N ASP A 70 0.97 -12.75 8.19
CA ASP A 70 -0.47 -12.81 8.40
C ASP A 70 -1.20 -12.93 7.05
N ALA A 71 -1.45 -14.17 6.63
CA ALA A 71 -2.18 -14.46 5.40
C ALA A 71 -3.60 -13.82 5.37
N PRO A 72 -4.40 -13.81 6.46
CA PRO A 72 -5.63 -13.02 6.54
C PRO A 72 -5.44 -11.53 6.23
N LEU A 73 -4.43 -10.88 6.80
CA LEU A 73 -4.13 -9.47 6.55
C LEU A 73 -3.75 -9.22 5.09
N ALA A 74 -2.88 -10.07 4.52
CA ALA A 74 -2.51 -10.00 3.10
C ALA A 74 -3.73 -10.14 2.18
N SER A 75 -4.66 -11.04 2.51
CA SER A 75 -5.92 -11.21 1.79
C SER A 75 -6.81 -9.96 1.88
N MET A 76 -6.92 -9.36 3.07
CA MET A 76 -7.68 -8.13 3.29
C MET A 76 -7.13 -6.96 2.48
N LEU A 77 -5.80 -6.79 2.47
CA LEU A 77 -5.12 -5.75 1.71
C LEU A 77 -5.30 -5.94 0.20
N SER A 78 -5.22 -7.18 -0.29
CA SER A 78 -5.47 -7.48 -1.71
C SER A 78 -6.91 -7.15 -2.13
N LYS A 79 -7.88 -7.41 -1.24
CA LYS A 79 -9.29 -7.03 -1.47
C LYS A 79 -9.48 -5.50 -1.45
N LEU A 80 -8.82 -4.80 -0.53
CA LEU A 80 -8.84 -3.34 -0.45
C LEU A 80 -8.21 -2.70 -1.69
N GLU A 81 -7.05 -3.18 -2.11
CA GLU A 81 -6.39 -2.74 -3.35
C GLU A 81 -7.33 -2.88 -4.54
N THR A 82 -7.94 -4.07 -4.69
CA THR A 82 -8.89 -4.35 -5.78
C THR A 82 -10.13 -3.44 -5.72
N SER A 83 -10.68 -3.17 -4.53
CA SER A 83 -11.85 -2.31 -4.41
C SER A 83 -11.53 -0.84 -4.73
N LEU A 84 -10.36 -0.35 -4.31
CA LEU A 84 -9.90 1.01 -4.60
C LEU A 84 -9.64 1.20 -6.11
N LEU A 85 -9.00 0.23 -6.77
CA LEU A 85 -8.77 0.29 -8.22
C LEU A 85 -10.09 0.23 -9.00
N ARG A 86 -11.03 -0.63 -8.60
CA ARG A 86 -12.37 -0.67 -9.21
C ARG A 86 -13.12 0.65 -9.03
N PHE A 87 -13.07 1.23 -7.83
CA PHE A 87 -13.67 2.52 -7.57
C PHE A 87 -13.05 3.59 -8.47
N TYR A 88 -11.72 3.65 -8.57
CA TYR A 88 -11.01 4.60 -9.43
C TYR A 88 -11.48 4.50 -10.89
N VAL A 89 -11.55 3.29 -11.44
CA VAL A 89 -11.99 3.05 -12.82
C VAL A 89 -13.44 3.49 -13.03
N VAL A 90 -14.36 3.09 -12.14
CA VAL A 90 -15.77 3.49 -12.24
C VAL A 90 -15.93 5.01 -12.14
N HIS A 91 -15.25 5.64 -11.18
CA HIS A 91 -15.24 7.09 -11.02
C HIS A 91 -14.70 7.80 -12.27
N ALA A 92 -13.62 7.29 -12.87
CA ALA A 92 -13.05 7.82 -14.10
C ALA A 92 -13.98 7.67 -15.31
N ILE A 93 -14.71 6.56 -15.43
CA ILE A 93 -15.72 6.37 -16.48
C ILE A 93 -16.87 7.38 -16.30
N GLN A 94 -17.36 7.55 -15.06
CA GLN A 94 -18.50 8.44 -14.77
C GLN A 94 -18.17 9.93 -14.98
N CYS A 95 -16.98 10.36 -14.55
CA CYS A 95 -16.61 11.78 -14.59
C CYS A 95 -15.89 12.18 -15.89
N ASN A 96 -15.24 11.26 -16.59
CA ASN A 96 -14.47 11.55 -17.81
C ASN A 96 -14.48 10.36 -18.79
N PRO A 97 -15.61 10.10 -19.48
CA PRO A 97 -15.82 8.87 -20.24
C PRO A 97 -14.84 8.64 -21.40
N ASN A 98 -14.15 9.68 -21.89
CA ASN A 98 -13.47 9.60 -23.19
C ASN A 98 -11.93 9.70 -23.17
N ASN A 99 -11.24 9.81 -22.02
CA ASN A 99 -9.78 10.00 -22.07
C ASN A 99 -8.97 9.35 -20.94
N LYS A 100 -9.39 9.49 -19.68
CA LYS A 100 -8.53 9.11 -18.54
C LYS A 100 -8.45 7.61 -18.30
N VAL A 101 -9.55 6.88 -18.52
CA VAL A 101 -9.61 5.41 -18.30
C VAL A 101 -8.74 4.68 -19.31
N VAL A 102 -8.79 5.10 -20.58
CA VAL A 102 -7.92 4.54 -21.63
C VAL A 102 -6.47 4.79 -21.28
N ASN A 103 -6.10 6.01 -20.87
CA ASN A 103 -4.73 6.30 -20.44
C ASN A 103 -4.30 5.47 -19.22
N PHE A 104 -5.18 5.24 -18.25
CA PHE A 104 -4.90 4.35 -17.12
C PHE A 104 -4.52 2.94 -17.59
N PHE A 105 -5.37 2.30 -18.39
CA PHE A 105 -5.06 0.97 -18.88
C PHE A 105 -3.84 0.97 -19.81
N THR A 106 -3.69 1.93 -20.72
CA THR A 106 -2.53 2.01 -21.61
C THR A 106 -1.21 2.18 -20.85
N LEU A 107 -1.19 2.94 -19.75
CA LEU A 107 0.02 3.21 -18.98
C LEU A 107 0.36 2.10 -17.99
N TYR A 108 -0.66 1.49 -17.36
CA TYR A 108 -0.45 0.53 -16.27
C TYR A 108 -0.83 -0.91 -16.62
N ASP A 109 -1.15 -1.22 -17.89
CA ASP A 109 -1.52 -2.58 -18.32
C ASP A 109 -0.53 -3.62 -17.81
N ALA A 110 0.77 -3.43 -18.08
CA ALA A 110 1.81 -4.35 -17.66
C ALA A 110 1.90 -4.50 -16.13
N GLU A 111 1.77 -3.40 -15.38
CA GLU A 111 1.82 -3.42 -13.91
C GLU A 111 0.59 -4.12 -13.32
N LEU A 112 -0.60 -3.85 -13.87
CA LEU A 112 -1.85 -4.48 -13.45
C LEU A 112 -1.87 -5.97 -13.81
N LEU A 113 -1.40 -6.34 -15.00
CA LEU A 113 -1.26 -7.73 -15.41
C LEU A 113 -0.30 -8.48 -14.49
N GLN A 114 0.87 -7.93 -14.17
CA GLN A 114 1.81 -8.55 -13.24
C GLN A 114 1.25 -8.69 -11.82
N ARG A 115 0.34 -7.79 -11.39
CA ARG A 115 -0.26 -7.85 -10.06
C ARG A 115 -1.37 -8.91 -9.94
N TYR A 116 -2.05 -9.24 -11.03
CA TYR A 116 -3.25 -10.08 -11.03
C TYR A 116 -3.15 -11.39 -11.83
N MET A 117 -2.02 -11.63 -12.52
CA MET A 117 -1.69 -12.89 -13.20
C MET A 117 -0.50 -13.57 -12.53
#